data_AF-A0A6G2BCH2-F1
#
_entry.id   AF-A0A6G2BCH2-F1
#
_cell.length_a   1.000
_cell.length_b   1.000
_cell.length_c   1.000
_cell.angle_alpha   90.00
_cell.angle_beta   90.00
_cell.angle_gamma   90.00
#
_symmetry.space_group_name_H-M   'P 1'
#
loop_
_entity.id
_entity.type
_entity.pdbx_description
1 polymer ?
#
loop_
_entity_poly.entity_id
_entity_poly.type
_entity_poly.pdbx_seq_one_letter_code
_entity_poly.pdbx_strand_id
1 'polypeptide(L)'
;MAHRTAPRNTPYRRGTGLGLAGTGTLLRLALRRDRVLIPVWLLALTMISVQNAVAVEQFYPTATERAELVASMNANDSMRALYGPAFGSSVGALAVWEMLTLGSVLAALMSMVIVVRHTREEEETGRQEMLSSAMVGRHAPLTAALAAAACANAAVAVLVTLGLIGVGLPATGSLATGLALGGTGLVFAAVAAVAAQLTESARLAKGLTGAVLGAAFVLRAAGDTARADGSSPLAWVSPLAWARNLRPYVDDRFLVLLPMALLVVAASLAAYGLAGRRDVGAGLLAVRPGPAVGGIGGPHGLAWRLQRGSLLGWGVGLALAGAIFGGMAEGAGDLLGDNEQSREIIEQMGGAQGITDAFLAAMAGLFGMVTAIQAAGAVLRMRGEETSERAEPILAGAVPRLRWATGHLLVAFAGSAALLTVCGLAMGLGYGLAAGEPGAVWRVTGGVLSQAPAVWVLAGTTVLLFGLLPRATGVVWGLVGGALVLGWLGPALDLPRSVMNLTPFTHLPKLPGGDPTAAPYLWLLLIAAGTTAVGLTAFRRRDIG
;
A
#
# COMPACT_ATOMS: atom_id res chain seq x y z
N MET A 1 -59.13 -1.85 -51.71
CA MET A 1 -58.26 -3.03 -51.50
C MET A 1 -56.82 -2.64 -51.79
N ALA A 2 -56.02 -2.40 -50.75
CA ALA A 2 -54.56 -2.30 -50.86
C ALA A 2 -53.97 -2.77 -49.53
N HIS A 3 -53.45 -4.00 -49.52
CA HIS A 3 -52.79 -4.62 -48.38
C HIS A 3 -51.50 -3.84 -48.04
N ARG A 4 -51.45 -3.21 -46.87
CA ARG A 4 -50.20 -2.77 -46.25
C ARG A 4 -49.53 -4.00 -45.62
N THR A 5 -48.43 -4.43 -46.22
CA THR A 5 -47.52 -5.43 -45.65
C THR A 5 -46.75 -4.78 -44.50
N ALA A 6 -46.90 -5.34 -43.30
CA ALA A 6 -46.11 -4.96 -42.14
C ALA A 6 -44.62 -5.37 -42.34
N PRO A 7 -43.65 -4.55 -41.91
CA PRO A 7 -42.25 -4.96 -41.96
C PRO A 7 -42.03 -6.14 -40.99
N ARG A 8 -41.49 -7.24 -41.51
CA ARG A 8 -41.07 -8.39 -40.72
C ARG A 8 -39.95 -7.94 -39.77
N ASN A 9 -40.22 -7.96 -38.47
CA ASN A 9 -39.20 -7.93 -37.43
C ASN A 9 -38.30 -9.16 -37.58
N THR A 10 -37.19 -9.03 -38.30
CA THR A 10 -36.08 -9.98 -38.22
C THR A 10 -35.53 -9.94 -36.79
N PRO A 11 -35.52 -11.06 -36.05
CA PRO A 11 -34.91 -11.10 -34.74
C PRO A 11 -33.42 -10.81 -34.91
N TYR A 12 -32.94 -9.72 -34.30
CA TYR A 12 -31.52 -9.42 -34.19
C TYR A 12 -30.86 -10.62 -33.52
N ARG A 13 -30.13 -11.45 -34.29
CA ARG A 13 -29.29 -12.50 -33.74
C ARG A 13 -28.33 -11.83 -32.76
N ARG A 14 -28.57 -11.97 -31.46
CA ARG A 14 -27.60 -11.63 -30.42
C ARG A 14 -26.39 -12.54 -30.62
N GLY A 15 -25.46 -12.12 -31.46
CA GLY A 15 -24.17 -12.77 -31.62
C GLY A 15 -23.47 -12.75 -30.28
N THR A 16 -23.30 -13.90 -29.66
CA THR A 16 -22.56 -14.10 -28.41
C THR A 16 -21.11 -13.60 -28.49
N GLY A 17 -20.57 -13.38 -29.69
CA GLY A 17 -19.26 -12.76 -29.93
C GLY A 17 -19.21 -11.22 -29.85
N LEU A 18 -20.33 -10.50 -29.82
CA LEU A 18 -20.35 -9.02 -29.81
C LEU A 18 -19.96 -8.42 -28.45
N GLY A 19 -20.11 -9.18 -27.36
CA GLY A 19 -19.85 -8.69 -26.01
C GLY A 19 -18.35 -8.47 -25.68
N LEU A 20 -17.45 -9.12 -26.41
CA LEU A 20 -15.99 -9.09 -26.21
C LEU A 20 -15.24 -8.38 -27.34
N ALA A 21 -15.95 -7.79 -28.31
CA ALA A 21 -15.34 -7.04 -29.39
C ALA A 21 -14.44 -5.92 -28.83
N GLY A 22 -13.23 -5.76 -29.38
CA GLY A 22 -12.29 -4.73 -28.94
C GLY A 22 -11.42 -5.08 -27.72
N THR A 23 -11.62 -6.23 -27.06
CA THR A 23 -10.83 -6.65 -25.87
C THR A 23 -9.33 -6.65 -26.13
N GLY A 24 -8.88 -7.21 -27.26
CA GLY A 24 -7.44 -7.27 -27.59
C GLY A 24 -6.80 -5.88 -27.77
N THR A 25 -7.54 -4.94 -28.36
CA THR A 25 -7.08 -3.54 -28.53
C THR A 25 -6.99 -2.84 -27.18
N LEU A 26 -8.00 -3.02 -26.32
CA LEU A 26 -8.00 -2.46 -24.97
C LEU A 26 -6.89 -3.06 -24.10
N LEU A 27 -6.66 -4.36 -24.18
CA LEU A 27 -5.56 -5.04 -23.48
C LEU A 27 -4.20 -4.47 -23.91
N ARG A 28 -3.97 -4.33 -25.22
CA ARG A 28 -2.74 -3.73 -25.75
C ARG A 28 -2.56 -2.29 -25.26
N LEU A 29 -3.64 -1.51 -25.21
CA LEU A 29 -3.62 -0.14 -24.69
C LEU A 29 -3.30 -0.12 -23.20
N ALA A 30 -3.93 -1.01 -22.40
CA ALA A 30 -3.69 -1.13 -20.97
C ALA A 30 -2.21 -1.44 -20.68
N LEU A 31 -1.65 -2.46 -21.35
CA LEU A 31 -0.23 -2.84 -21.20
C LEU A 31 0.73 -1.72 -21.64
N ARG A 32 0.38 -0.95 -22.68
CA ARG A 32 1.17 0.23 -23.09
C ARG A 32 1.14 1.35 -22.05
N ARG A 33 -0.03 1.61 -21.45
CA ARG A 33 -0.20 2.63 -20.40
C ARG A 33 0.50 2.22 -19.10
N ASP A 34 0.60 0.92 -18.85
CA ASP A 34 1.24 0.36 -17.66
C ASP A 34 2.70 -0.08 -17.89
N ARG A 35 3.33 0.35 -18.99
CA ARG A 35 4.72 0.01 -19.36
C ARG A 35 5.80 0.38 -18.33
N VAL A 36 5.46 1.25 -17.37
CA VAL A 36 6.33 1.58 -16.24
C VAL A 36 5.81 0.92 -14.97
N LEU A 37 4.50 1.01 -14.72
CA LEU A 37 3.88 0.50 -13.51
C LEU A 37 4.10 -1.01 -13.35
N ILE A 38 3.75 -1.81 -14.36
CA ILE A 38 3.89 -3.28 -14.29
C ILE A 38 5.36 -3.66 -14.10
N PRO A 39 6.31 -3.23 -14.95
CA PRO A 39 7.72 -3.61 -14.77
C PRO A 39 8.32 -3.21 -13.43
N VAL A 40 7.96 -2.06 -12.87
CA VAL A 40 8.42 -1.65 -11.53
C VAL A 40 7.91 -2.62 -10.45
N TRP A 41 6.64 -3.02 -10.51
CA TRP A 41 6.10 -4.04 -9.59
C TRP A 41 6.76 -5.40 -9.78
N LEU A 42 6.98 -5.83 -11.03
CA LEU A 42 7.67 -7.08 -11.34
C LEU A 42 9.08 -7.09 -10.76
N LEU A 43 9.85 -6.02 -11.01
CA LEU A 43 11.20 -5.86 -10.50
C LEU A 43 11.22 -5.85 -8.97
N ALA A 44 10.33 -5.08 -8.33
CA ALA A 44 10.28 -5.01 -6.87
C ALA A 44 9.95 -6.36 -6.23
N LEU A 45 8.93 -7.06 -6.73
CA LEU A 45 8.53 -8.38 -6.21
C LEU A 45 9.64 -9.42 -6.43
N THR A 46 10.20 -9.50 -7.63
CA THR A 46 11.27 -10.45 -7.94
C THR A 46 12.55 -10.15 -7.17
N MET A 47 12.94 -8.89 -7.06
CA MET A 47 14.16 -8.49 -6.36
C MET A 47 14.05 -8.79 -4.86
N ILE A 48 12.92 -8.48 -4.23
CA ILE A 48 12.68 -8.84 -2.83
C ILE A 48 12.72 -10.36 -2.62
N SER A 49 12.13 -11.16 -3.52
CA SER A 49 12.21 -12.63 -3.41
C SER A 49 13.65 -13.16 -3.48
N VAL A 50 14.41 -12.68 -4.47
CA VAL A 50 15.79 -13.12 -4.71
C VAL A 50 16.72 -12.65 -3.60
N GLN A 51 16.59 -11.40 -3.16
CA GLN A 51 17.44 -10.81 -2.13
C GLN A 51 17.28 -11.51 -0.78
N ASN A 52 16.06 -11.91 -0.41
CA ASN A 52 15.83 -12.67 0.83
C ASN A 52 16.51 -14.04 0.80
N ALA A 53 16.53 -14.72 -0.36
CA ALA A 53 17.21 -16.00 -0.49
C ALA A 53 18.72 -15.87 -0.23
N VAL A 54 19.34 -14.85 -0.82
CA VAL A 54 20.76 -14.56 -0.61
C VAL A 54 21.03 -14.15 0.84
N ALA A 55 20.17 -13.33 1.45
CA ALA A 55 20.34 -12.88 2.83
C ALA A 55 20.29 -14.04 3.83
N VAL A 56 19.33 -14.97 3.69
CA VAL A 56 19.24 -16.13 4.59
C VAL A 56 20.49 -16.99 4.53
N GLU A 57 21.04 -17.21 3.33
CA GLU A 57 22.28 -17.99 3.17
C GLU A 57 23.50 -17.30 3.78
N GLN A 58 23.56 -15.97 3.70
CA GLN A 58 24.65 -15.16 4.27
C GLN A 58 24.59 -15.04 5.79
N PHE A 59 23.40 -14.77 6.35
CA PHE A 59 23.23 -14.50 7.78
C PHE A 59 23.00 -15.77 8.62
N TYR A 60 22.52 -16.85 8.01
CA TYR A 60 22.22 -18.13 8.70
C TYR A 60 22.80 -19.33 7.94
N PRO A 61 24.14 -19.42 7.82
CA PRO A 61 24.80 -20.44 7.02
C PRO A 61 24.60 -21.86 7.57
N THR A 62 24.48 -22.04 8.89
CA THR A 62 24.36 -23.38 9.49
C THR A 62 22.92 -23.85 9.63
N ALA A 63 22.72 -25.18 9.62
CA ALA A 63 21.38 -25.76 9.83
C ALA A 63 20.85 -25.52 11.25
N THR A 64 21.74 -25.43 12.24
CA THR A 64 21.41 -25.18 13.64
C THR A 64 20.87 -23.76 13.82
N GLU A 65 21.58 -22.74 13.32
CA GLU A 65 21.14 -21.34 13.37
C GLU A 65 19.76 -21.17 12.70
N ARG A 66 19.54 -21.82 11.55
CA ARG A 66 18.22 -21.79 10.88
C ARG A 66 17.12 -22.47 11.69
N ALA A 67 17.43 -23.55 12.42
CA ALA A 67 16.45 -24.21 13.28
C ALA A 67 16.11 -23.36 14.51
N GLU A 68 17.09 -22.69 15.11
CA GLU A 68 16.92 -21.74 16.21
C GLU A 68 16.11 -20.51 15.78
N LEU A 69 16.35 -20.00 14.56
CA LEU A 69 15.54 -18.95 13.96
C LEU A 69 14.07 -19.38 13.82
N VAL A 70 13.80 -20.58 13.30
CA VAL A 70 12.42 -21.10 13.21
C VAL A 70 11.77 -21.20 14.59
N ALA A 71 12.50 -21.71 15.59
CA ALA A 71 11.99 -21.87 16.94
C ALA A 71 11.65 -20.53 17.60
N SER A 72 12.57 -19.56 17.53
CA SER A 72 12.39 -18.22 18.09
C SER A 72 11.25 -17.45 17.41
N MET A 73 11.17 -17.51 16.08
CA MET A 73 10.11 -16.82 15.33
C MET A 73 8.73 -17.43 15.56
N ASN A 74 8.64 -18.75 15.69
CA ASN A 74 7.38 -19.41 16.01
C ASN A 74 6.96 -19.26 17.48
N ALA A 75 7.90 -19.06 18.39
CA ALA A 75 7.60 -18.76 19.79
C ALA A 75 7.03 -17.34 19.98
N ASN A 76 7.29 -16.43 19.03
CA ASN A 76 6.83 -15.04 19.09
C ASN A 76 5.50 -14.83 18.36
N ASP A 77 4.42 -14.59 19.11
CA ASP A 77 3.08 -14.37 18.57
C ASP A 77 2.99 -13.19 17.60
N SER A 78 3.74 -12.13 17.84
CA SER A 78 3.79 -10.95 16.97
C SER A 78 4.46 -11.29 15.63
N MET A 79 5.51 -12.11 15.62
CA MET A 79 6.14 -12.62 14.40
C MET A 79 5.23 -13.57 13.62
N ARG A 80 4.54 -14.48 14.33
CA ARG A 80 3.52 -15.34 13.71
C ARG A 80 2.36 -14.54 13.14
N ALA A 81 1.95 -13.47 13.82
CA ALA A 81 0.93 -12.56 13.30
C ALA A 81 1.41 -11.84 12.04
N LEU A 82 2.65 -11.33 12.00
CA LEU A 82 3.17 -10.54 10.88
C LEU A 82 3.53 -11.38 9.66
N TYR A 83 4.38 -12.38 9.83
CA TYR A 83 4.91 -13.21 8.74
C TYR A 83 4.19 -14.54 8.63
N GLY A 84 3.86 -15.14 9.77
CA GLY A 84 3.30 -16.47 9.85
C GLY A 84 4.16 -17.47 10.59
N PRO A 85 3.67 -18.71 10.74
CA PRO A 85 4.52 -19.78 11.20
C PRO A 85 5.54 -20.14 10.12
N ALA A 86 6.79 -20.31 10.52
CA ALA A 86 7.83 -20.89 9.69
C ALA A 86 7.69 -22.41 9.69
N PHE A 87 7.43 -23.00 8.52
CA PHE A 87 7.14 -24.43 8.36
C PHE A 87 8.38 -25.32 8.17
N GLY A 88 9.55 -24.74 7.91
CA GLY A 88 10.80 -25.47 7.69
C GLY A 88 12.03 -24.58 7.82
N SER A 89 13.18 -25.22 8.05
CA SER A 89 14.49 -24.57 8.28
C SER A 89 15.44 -24.63 7.09
N SER A 90 14.94 -25.04 5.91
CA SER A 90 15.72 -24.97 4.67
C SER A 90 15.94 -23.52 4.26
N VAL A 91 17.03 -23.23 3.55
CA VAL A 91 17.33 -21.88 3.04
C VAL A 91 16.15 -21.35 2.21
N GLY A 92 15.60 -22.19 1.32
CA GLY A 92 14.43 -21.83 0.51
C GLY A 92 13.17 -21.55 1.35
N ALA A 93 12.87 -22.38 2.36
CA ALA A 93 11.68 -22.20 3.19
C ALA A 93 11.73 -20.90 4.00
N LEU A 94 12.89 -20.56 4.58
CA LEU A 94 13.10 -19.32 5.32
C LEU A 94 13.12 -18.09 4.40
N ALA A 95 13.76 -18.20 3.23
CA ALA A 95 13.83 -17.12 2.25
C ALA A 95 12.45 -16.63 1.81
N VAL A 96 11.50 -17.55 1.64
CA VAL A 96 10.14 -17.21 1.21
C VAL A 96 9.18 -17.00 2.37
N TRP A 97 9.51 -17.39 3.60
CA TRP A 97 8.64 -17.22 4.76
C TRP A 97 8.27 -15.75 5.00
N GLU A 98 9.27 -14.87 5.08
CA GLU A 98 9.03 -13.43 5.25
C GLU A 98 8.34 -12.82 4.03
N MET A 99 8.78 -13.27 2.86
CA MET A 99 8.42 -12.69 1.58
C MET A 99 7.03 -13.11 1.10
N LEU A 100 6.53 -14.30 1.45
CA LEU A 100 5.22 -14.79 1.00
C LEU A 100 4.08 -13.86 1.45
N THR A 101 4.04 -13.46 2.72
CA THR A 101 2.95 -12.59 3.20
C THR A 101 3.03 -11.20 2.59
N LEU A 102 4.20 -10.55 2.68
CA LEU A 102 4.39 -9.19 2.15
C LEU A 102 4.25 -9.16 0.63
N GLY A 103 4.87 -10.10 -0.07
CA GLY A 103 4.78 -10.26 -1.52
C GLY A 103 3.35 -10.51 -1.98
N SER A 104 2.57 -11.34 -1.27
CA SER A 104 1.16 -11.56 -1.57
C SER A 104 0.32 -10.30 -1.42
N VAL A 105 0.57 -9.49 -0.38
CA VAL A 105 -0.09 -8.18 -0.19
C VAL A 105 0.29 -7.22 -1.33
N LEU A 106 1.57 -7.15 -1.69
CA LEU A 106 2.06 -6.32 -2.79
C LEU A 106 1.47 -6.74 -4.15
N ALA A 107 1.41 -8.04 -4.44
CA ALA A 107 0.77 -8.58 -5.65
C ALA A 107 -0.74 -8.28 -5.69
N ALA A 108 -1.41 -8.33 -4.54
CA ALA A 108 -2.82 -7.94 -4.40
C ALA A 108 -3.02 -6.44 -4.67
N LEU A 109 -2.17 -5.57 -4.12
CA LEU A 109 -2.20 -4.13 -4.35
C LEU A 109 -1.94 -3.78 -5.82
N MET A 110 -0.93 -4.39 -6.45
CA MET A 110 -0.66 -4.26 -7.88
C MET A 110 -1.91 -4.58 -8.70
N SER A 111 -2.53 -5.74 -8.42
CA SER A 111 -3.69 -6.22 -9.15
C SER A 111 -4.92 -5.33 -8.95
N MET A 112 -5.15 -4.84 -7.72
CA MET A 112 -6.18 -3.86 -7.41
C MET A 112 -5.98 -2.56 -8.21
N VAL A 113 -4.74 -2.04 -8.26
CA VAL A 113 -4.43 -0.82 -9.01
C VAL A 113 -4.68 -1.01 -10.49
N ILE A 114 -4.19 -2.11 -11.10
CA ILE A 114 -4.39 -2.40 -12.53
C ILE A 114 -5.89 -2.49 -12.86
N VAL A 115 -6.64 -3.31 -12.11
CA VAL A 115 -8.05 -3.55 -12.42
C VAL A 115 -8.88 -2.28 -12.26
N VAL A 116 -8.73 -1.54 -11.16
CA VAL A 116 -9.53 -0.33 -10.96
C VAL A 116 -9.13 0.78 -11.95
N ARG A 117 -7.85 0.88 -12.30
CA ARG A 117 -7.34 1.86 -13.27
C ARG A 117 -7.94 1.67 -14.65
N HIS A 118 -8.10 0.43 -15.11
CA HIS A 118 -8.66 0.13 -16.44
C HIS A 118 -10.15 -0.19 -16.44
N THR A 119 -10.83 0.04 -15.32
CA THR A 119 -12.30 -0.07 -15.22
C THR A 119 -12.87 1.24 -14.69
N ARG A 120 -13.00 1.38 -13.37
CA ARG A 120 -13.75 2.47 -12.76
C ARG A 120 -13.09 3.83 -12.94
N GLU A 121 -11.77 3.91 -13.04
CA GLU A 121 -11.08 5.17 -13.31
C GLU A 121 -11.30 5.66 -14.76
N GLU A 122 -11.44 4.74 -15.73
CA GLU A 122 -11.79 5.09 -17.10
C GLU A 122 -13.28 5.48 -17.23
N GLU A 123 -14.16 4.88 -16.43
CA GLU A 123 -15.57 5.29 -16.33
C GLU A 123 -15.72 6.67 -15.67
N GLU A 124 -15.07 6.92 -14.52
CA GLU A 124 -15.11 8.22 -13.84
C GLU A 124 -14.55 9.37 -14.68
N THR A 125 -13.58 9.10 -15.56
CA THR A 125 -12.97 10.13 -16.42
C THR A 125 -13.70 10.33 -17.74
N GLY A 126 -14.84 9.66 -17.96
CA GLY A 126 -15.65 9.74 -19.19
C GLY A 126 -15.03 9.08 -20.43
N ARG A 127 -13.77 8.63 -20.36
CA ARG A 127 -13.08 7.96 -21.47
C ARG A 127 -13.79 6.69 -21.89
N GLN A 128 -14.32 5.94 -20.92
CA GLN A 128 -15.03 4.71 -21.19
C GLN A 128 -16.31 4.94 -22.01
N GLU A 129 -16.98 6.09 -21.87
CA GLU A 129 -18.15 6.44 -22.68
C GLU A 129 -17.76 6.68 -24.14
N MET A 130 -16.68 7.43 -24.38
CA MET A 130 -16.14 7.63 -25.73
C MET A 130 -15.74 6.29 -26.36
N LEU A 131 -15.08 5.40 -25.61
CA LEU A 131 -14.72 4.07 -26.09
C LEU A 131 -15.95 3.20 -26.37
N SER A 132 -17.02 3.36 -25.60
CA SER A 132 -18.28 2.62 -25.80
C SER A 132 -19.04 3.02 -27.07
N SER A 133 -18.79 4.23 -27.61
CA SER A 133 -19.32 4.64 -28.93
C SER A 133 -18.58 4.00 -30.11
N ALA A 134 -17.42 3.38 -29.87
CA ALA A 134 -16.71 2.59 -30.88
C ALA A 134 -17.22 1.13 -30.89
N MET A 135 -16.61 0.28 -31.73
CA MET A 135 -16.92 -1.16 -31.80
C MET A 135 -16.36 -1.95 -30.60
N VAL A 136 -16.69 -1.53 -29.38
CA VAL A 136 -16.26 -2.13 -28.12
C VAL A 136 -17.45 -2.81 -27.45
N GLY A 137 -17.33 -4.11 -27.21
CA GLY A 137 -18.36 -4.89 -26.52
C GLY A 137 -18.46 -4.55 -25.04
N ARG A 138 -19.64 -4.72 -24.46
CA ARG A 138 -19.94 -4.37 -23.05
C ARG A 138 -19.01 -5.04 -22.02
N HIS A 139 -18.52 -6.24 -22.30
CA HIS A 139 -17.62 -6.97 -21.38
C HIS A 139 -16.14 -6.72 -21.68
N ALA A 140 -15.81 -6.15 -22.84
CA ALA A 140 -14.42 -5.96 -23.27
C ALA A 140 -13.55 -5.14 -22.29
N PRO A 141 -14.01 -4.05 -21.66
CA PRO A 141 -13.20 -3.30 -20.69
C PRO A 141 -12.85 -4.14 -19.46
N LEU A 142 -13.84 -4.82 -18.88
CA LEU A 142 -13.64 -5.68 -17.72
C LEU A 142 -12.71 -6.86 -18.04
N THR A 143 -12.90 -7.49 -19.21
CA THR A 143 -12.04 -8.57 -19.68
C THR A 143 -10.62 -8.09 -19.95
N ALA A 144 -10.44 -6.92 -20.55
CA ALA A 144 -9.12 -6.34 -20.80
C ALA A 144 -8.38 -6.02 -19.49
N ALA A 145 -9.08 -5.47 -18.50
CA ALA A 145 -8.51 -5.18 -17.19
C ALA A 145 -8.09 -6.46 -16.44
N LEU A 146 -8.96 -7.48 -16.41
CA LEU A 146 -8.63 -8.79 -15.82
C LEU A 146 -7.50 -9.51 -16.57
N ALA A 147 -7.47 -9.42 -17.90
CA ALA A 147 -6.40 -9.98 -18.71
C ALA A 147 -5.06 -9.25 -18.46
N ALA A 148 -5.06 -7.93 -18.33
CA ALA A 148 -3.86 -7.16 -18.00
C ALA A 148 -3.31 -7.57 -16.62
N ALA A 149 -4.18 -7.69 -15.61
CA ALA A 149 -3.81 -8.19 -14.29
C ALA A 149 -3.32 -9.65 -14.35
N ALA A 150 -3.92 -10.50 -15.18
CA ALA A 150 -3.47 -11.87 -15.37
C ALA A 150 -2.09 -11.95 -16.03
N CYS A 151 -1.82 -11.14 -17.05
CA CYS A 151 -0.49 -11.02 -17.65
C CYS A 151 0.55 -10.56 -16.62
N ALA A 152 0.24 -9.55 -15.81
CA ALA A 152 1.14 -9.06 -14.78
C ALA A 152 1.44 -10.15 -13.72
N ASN A 153 0.42 -10.85 -13.22
CA ASN A 153 0.60 -11.91 -12.22
C ASN A 153 1.28 -13.16 -12.78
N ALA A 154 1.04 -13.51 -14.04
CA ALA A 154 1.79 -14.56 -14.73
C ALA A 154 3.27 -14.19 -14.86
N ALA A 155 3.57 -12.93 -15.20
CA ALA A 155 4.95 -12.44 -15.23
C ALA A 155 5.61 -12.46 -13.84
N VAL A 156 4.89 -12.07 -12.77
CA VAL A 156 5.38 -12.24 -11.38
C VAL A 156 5.71 -13.70 -11.11
N ALA A 157 4.77 -14.61 -11.39
CA ALA A 157 4.97 -16.03 -11.12
C ALA A 157 6.19 -16.59 -11.85
N VAL A 158 6.36 -16.25 -13.14
CA VAL A 158 7.51 -16.68 -13.94
C VAL A 158 8.82 -16.06 -13.44
N LEU A 159 8.87 -14.75 -13.25
CA LEU A 159 10.11 -14.05 -12.88
C LEU A 159 10.59 -14.42 -11.47
N VAL A 160 9.68 -14.57 -10.51
CA VAL A 160 10.03 -15.06 -9.16
C VAL A 160 10.52 -16.50 -9.22
N THR A 161 9.84 -17.38 -9.97
CA THR A 161 10.28 -18.77 -10.15
C THR A 161 11.68 -18.84 -10.75
N LEU A 162 11.91 -18.14 -11.86
CA LEU A 162 13.21 -18.11 -12.53
C LEU A 162 14.30 -17.45 -11.67
N GLY A 163 13.95 -16.39 -10.94
CA GLY A 163 14.87 -15.70 -10.04
C GLY A 163 15.36 -16.62 -8.92
N LEU A 164 14.46 -17.34 -8.25
CA LEU A 164 14.81 -18.25 -7.17
C LEU A 164 15.59 -19.48 -7.69
N ILE A 165 15.23 -20.02 -8.86
CA ILE A 165 16.04 -21.05 -9.53
C ILE A 165 17.44 -20.54 -9.87
N GLY A 166 17.54 -19.27 -10.33
CA GLY A 166 18.81 -18.64 -10.68
C GLY A 166 19.77 -18.48 -9.51
N VAL A 167 19.27 -18.43 -8.27
CA VAL A 167 20.08 -18.42 -7.04
C VAL A 167 20.37 -19.84 -6.52
N GLY A 168 19.93 -20.88 -7.25
CA GLY A 168 20.22 -22.28 -6.92
C GLY A 168 19.16 -22.98 -6.06
N LEU A 169 17.99 -22.36 -5.83
CA LEU A 169 16.91 -23.00 -5.08
C LEU A 169 16.14 -24.06 -5.91
N PRO A 170 15.60 -25.13 -5.27
CA PRO A 170 14.85 -26.19 -5.96
C PRO A 170 13.69 -25.68 -6.83
N ALA A 171 13.57 -26.20 -8.05
CA ALA A 171 12.59 -25.72 -9.03
C ALA A 171 11.13 -25.85 -8.57
N THR A 172 10.77 -26.94 -7.88
CA THR A 172 9.39 -27.19 -7.42
C THR A 172 8.93 -26.14 -6.41
N GLY A 173 9.74 -25.84 -5.40
CA GLY A 173 9.45 -24.79 -4.41
C GLY A 173 9.49 -23.38 -5.02
N SER A 174 10.40 -23.14 -5.98
CA SER A 174 10.43 -21.87 -6.72
C SER A 174 9.15 -21.64 -7.52
N LEU A 175 8.64 -22.70 -8.17
CA LEU A 175 7.36 -22.66 -8.89
C LEU A 175 6.19 -22.46 -7.93
N ALA A 176 6.16 -23.17 -6.79
CA ALA A 176 5.13 -23.01 -5.78
C ALA A 176 5.09 -21.56 -5.24
N THR A 177 6.24 -20.94 -5.03
CA THR A 177 6.36 -19.53 -4.59
C THR A 177 5.81 -18.57 -5.64
N GLY A 178 6.22 -18.73 -6.90
CA GLY A 178 5.71 -17.91 -8.01
C GLY A 178 4.19 -18.03 -8.16
N LEU A 179 3.65 -19.25 -8.10
CA LEU A 179 2.21 -19.51 -8.18
C LEU A 179 1.45 -18.96 -6.96
N ALA A 180 2.02 -19.01 -5.76
CA ALA A 180 1.42 -18.43 -4.56
C ALA A 180 1.22 -16.91 -4.72
N LEU A 181 2.25 -16.19 -5.18
CA LEU A 181 2.15 -14.75 -5.40
C LEU A 181 1.21 -14.39 -6.54
N GLY A 182 1.40 -14.99 -7.71
CA GLY A 182 0.59 -14.71 -8.89
C GLY A 182 -0.88 -15.09 -8.67
N GLY A 183 -1.13 -16.22 -8.01
CA GLY A 183 -2.47 -16.67 -7.62
C GLY A 183 -3.14 -15.73 -6.63
N THR A 184 -2.41 -15.24 -5.63
CA THR A 184 -2.94 -14.22 -4.71
C THR A 184 -3.31 -12.93 -5.46
N GLY A 185 -2.43 -12.44 -6.33
CA GLY A 185 -2.72 -11.25 -7.12
C GLY A 185 -3.96 -11.43 -8.00
N LEU A 186 -4.13 -12.60 -8.64
CA LEU A 186 -5.33 -12.93 -9.41
C LEU A 186 -6.61 -12.93 -8.55
N VAL A 187 -6.57 -13.45 -7.33
CA VAL A 187 -7.70 -13.40 -6.40
C VAL A 187 -8.12 -11.95 -6.17
N PHE A 188 -7.16 -11.07 -5.85
CA PHE A 188 -7.46 -9.66 -5.59
C PHE A 188 -7.77 -8.86 -6.86
N ALA A 189 -7.32 -9.29 -8.04
CA ALA A 189 -7.80 -8.77 -9.32
C ALA A 189 -9.31 -9.03 -9.48
N ALA A 190 -9.76 -10.25 -9.18
CA ALA A 190 -11.17 -10.62 -9.27
C ALA A 190 -12.02 -9.90 -8.20
N VAL A 191 -11.52 -9.76 -6.97
CA VAL A 191 -12.17 -8.95 -5.93
C VAL A 191 -12.27 -7.48 -6.34
N ALA A 192 -11.21 -6.91 -6.92
CA ALA A 192 -11.23 -5.54 -7.45
C ALA A 192 -12.24 -5.37 -8.58
N ALA A 193 -12.38 -6.37 -9.45
CA ALA A 193 -13.38 -6.38 -10.51
C ALA A 193 -14.80 -6.33 -9.95
N VAL A 194 -15.10 -7.11 -8.91
CA VAL A 194 -16.40 -7.05 -8.20
C VAL A 194 -16.61 -5.67 -7.57
N ALA A 195 -15.63 -5.15 -6.83
CA ALA A 195 -15.71 -3.84 -6.18
C ALA A 195 -15.93 -2.69 -7.19
N ALA A 196 -15.31 -2.79 -8.38
CA ALA A 196 -15.50 -1.86 -9.48
C ALA A 196 -16.91 -1.88 -10.07
N GLN A 197 -17.64 -3.00 -10.00
CA GLN A 197 -19.04 -3.06 -10.43
C GLN A 197 -20.02 -2.57 -9.34
N LEU A 198 -19.64 -2.70 -8.07
CA LEU A 198 -20.50 -2.31 -6.94
C LEU A 198 -20.56 -0.81 -6.72
N THR A 199 -19.52 -0.07 -7.10
CA THR A 199 -19.37 1.35 -6.73
C THR A 199 -19.26 2.24 -7.95
N GLU A 200 -19.70 3.49 -7.80
CA GLU A 200 -19.52 4.53 -8.82
C GLU A 200 -18.15 5.22 -8.73
N SER A 201 -17.34 4.87 -7.73
CA SER A 201 -16.07 5.54 -7.52
C SER A 201 -14.86 4.63 -7.53
N ALA A 202 -13.82 4.99 -8.30
CA ALA A 202 -12.55 4.28 -8.30
C ALA A 202 -11.90 4.30 -6.91
N ARG A 203 -12.14 5.38 -6.15
CA ARG A 203 -11.71 5.47 -4.75
C ARG A 203 -12.42 4.46 -3.87
N LEU A 204 -13.75 4.34 -4.01
CA LEU A 204 -14.52 3.37 -3.22
C LEU A 204 -14.20 1.93 -3.64
N ALA A 205 -14.00 1.66 -4.92
CA ALA A 205 -13.55 0.36 -5.42
C ALA A 205 -12.19 -0.02 -4.79
N LYS A 206 -11.18 0.86 -4.88
CA LYS A 206 -9.86 0.66 -4.22
C LYS A 206 -10.03 0.48 -2.70
N GLY A 207 -10.88 1.27 -2.06
CA GLY A 207 -11.15 1.19 -0.63
C GLY A 207 -11.78 -0.14 -0.20
N LEU A 208 -12.79 -0.62 -0.94
CA LEU A 208 -13.44 -1.90 -0.67
C LEU A 208 -12.48 -3.08 -0.89
N THR A 209 -11.71 -3.08 -1.99
CA THR A 209 -10.70 -4.12 -2.21
C THR A 209 -9.63 -4.08 -1.13
N GLY A 210 -9.17 -2.90 -0.74
CA GLY A 210 -8.23 -2.72 0.38
C GLY A 210 -8.81 -3.20 1.71
N ALA A 211 -10.10 -2.97 1.97
CA ALA A 211 -10.77 -3.48 3.18
C ALA A 211 -10.85 -5.01 3.18
N VAL A 212 -11.16 -5.64 2.04
CA VAL A 212 -11.13 -7.11 1.89
C VAL A 212 -9.71 -7.64 2.10
N LEU A 213 -8.68 -6.95 1.57
CA LEU A 213 -7.28 -7.31 1.76
C LEU A 213 -6.86 -7.21 3.24
N GLY A 214 -7.25 -6.12 3.91
CA GLY A 214 -7.00 -5.93 5.35
C GLY A 214 -7.71 -6.98 6.20
N ALA A 215 -8.98 -7.28 5.90
CA ALA A 215 -9.72 -8.34 6.58
C ALA A 215 -9.06 -9.71 6.36
N ALA A 216 -8.63 -10.02 5.14
CA ALA A 216 -7.88 -11.23 4.83
C ALA A 216 -6.56 -11.29 5.63
N PHE A 217 -5.84 -10.18 5.77
CA PHE A 217 -4.62 -10.12 6.57
C PHE A 217 -4.89 -10.38 8.05
N VAL A 218 -5.91 -9.74 8.63
CA VAL A 218 -6.28 -9.92 10.04
C VAL A 218 -6.74 -11.35 10.32
N LEU A 219 -7.60 -11.92 9.47
CA LEU A 219 -8.06 -13.31 9.61
C LEU A 219 -6.91 -14.31 9.51
N ARG A 220 -5.97 -14.06 8.59
CA ARG A 220 -4.72 -14.83 8.48
C ARG A 220 -3.92 -14.74 9.78
N ALA A 221 -3.59 -13.52 10.23
CA ALA A 221 -2.78 -13.27 11.41
C ALA A 221 -3.41 -13.93 12.67
N ALA A 222 -4.70 -13.72 12.89
CA ALA A 222 -5.43 -14.34 14.01
C ALA A 222 -5.45 -15.88 13.91
N GLY A 223 -5.52 -16.41 12.70
CA GLY A 223 -5.46 -17.86 12.49
C GLY A 223 -4.08 -18.44 12.81
N ASP A 224 -3.01 -17.75 12.45
CA ASP A 224 -1.63 -18.18 12.66
C ASP A 224 -1.18 -18.09 14.11
N THR A 225 -1.64 -17.07 14.84
CA THR A 225 -1.39 -16.96 16.28
C THR A 225 -2.14 -18.05 17.02
N ALA A 226 -3.37 -18.38 16.61
CA ALA A 226 -4.16 -19.45 17.22
C ALA A 226 -3.58 -20.85 16.96
N ARG A 227 -3.09 -21.14 15.74
CA ARG A 227 -2.44 -22.42 15.42
C ARG A 227 -1.26 -22.23 14.46
N ALA A 228 -0.08 -22.63 14.92
CA ALA A 228 1.16 -22.55 14.14
C ALA A 228 1.26 -23.60 13.02
N ASP A 229 0.41 -24.63 13.01
CA ASP A 229 0.41 -25.69 12.01
C ASP A 229 -0.30 -25.30 10.70
N GLY A 230 -0.85 -24.10 10.60
CA GLY A 230 -1.59 -23.61 9.43
C GLY A 230 -2.97 -24.26 9.21
N SER A 231 -3.48 -25.05 10.18
CA SER A 231 -4.79 -25.72 10.10
C SER A 231 -5.95 -24.86 10.59
N SER A 232 -5.67 -23.65 11.10
CA SER A 232 -6.68 -22.77 11.67
C SER A 232 -7.80 -22.45 10.67
N PRO A 233 -9.08 -22.69 11.00
CA PRO A 233 -10.21 -22.32 10.14
C PRO A 233 -10.22 -20.83 9.80
N LEU A 234 -9.79 -19.97 10.72
CA LEU A 234 -9.68 -18.53 10.51
C LEU A 234 -8.66 -18.19 9.42
N ALA A 235 -7.50 -18.87 9.44
CA ALA A 235 -6.50 -18.71 8.40
C ALA A 235 -7.05 -19.20 7.05
N TRP A 236 -7.74 -20.34 7.01
CA TRP A 236 -8.28 -20.91 5.77
C TRP A 236 -9.39 -20.10 5.08
N VAL A 237 -9.99 -19.12 5.75
CA VAL A 237 -10.88 -18.14 5.09
C VAL A 237 -10.09 -17.10 4.30
N SER A 238 -8.83 -16.86 4.66
CA SER A 238 -7.98 -15.85 4.05
C SER A 238 -7.25 -16.36 2.80
N PRO A 239 -7.40 -15.71 1.64
CA PRO A 239 -6.58 -16.00 0.47
C PRO A 239 -5.08 -15.79 0.68
N LEU A 240 -4.70 -14.93 1.63
CA LEU A 240 -3.30 -14.72 2.00
C LEU A 240 -2.73 -15.92 2.78
N ALA A 241 -3.55 -16.64 3.54
CA ALA A 241 -3.10 -17.86 4.20
C ALA A 241 -2.91 -19.02 3.21
N TRP A 242 -3.72 -19.09 2.15
CA TRP A 242 -3.57 -20.11 1.10
C TRP A 242 -2.18 -20.03 0.45
N ALA A 243 -1.69 -18.82 0.15
CA ALA A 243 -0.37 -18.61 -0.42
C ALA A 243 0.75 -19.25 0.42
N ARG A 244 0.65 -19.19 1.75
CA ARG A 244 1.62 -19.83 2.66
C ARG A 244 1.35 -21.31 2.89
N ASN A 245 0.08 -21.72 2.87
CA ASN A 245 -0.30 -23.12 3.01
C ASN A 245 0.08 -23.96 1.77
N LEU A 246 0.53 -23.35 0.66
CA LEU A 246 1.30 -24.04 -0.37
C LEU A 246 2.61 -24.63 0.17
N ARG A 247 3.19 -24.06 1.23
CA ARG A 247 4.45 -24.47 1.88
C ARG A 247 5.60 -24.74 0.90
N PRO A 248 6.02 -23.72 0.11
CA PRO A 248 7.12 -23.87 -0.82
C PRO A 248 8.39 -24.36 -0.11
N TYR A 249 9.12 -25.29 -0.73
CA TYR A 249 10.37 -25.88 -0.20
C TYR A 249 10.22 -26.74 1.06
N VAL A 250 8.98 -27.12 1.40
CA VAL A 250 8.68 -28.08 2.48
C VAL A 250 7.90 -29.26 1.90
N ASP A 251 6.61 -29.04 1.61
CA ASP A 251 5.71 -30.09 1.11
C ASP A 251 5.17 -29.78 -0.31
N ASP A 252 5.31 -28.53 -0.79
CA ASP A 252 4.80 -28.04 -2.08
C ASP A 252 3.33 -28.46 -2.37
N ARG A 253 2.41 -28.03 -1.51
CA ARG A 253 0.98 -28.41 -1.53
C ARG A 253 0.20 -27.71 -2.65
N PHE A 254 0.44 -28.09 -3.90
CA PHE A 254 -0.23 -27.51 -5.08
C PHE A 254 -1.76 -27.59 -5.06
N LEU A 255 -2.35 -28.51 -4.30
CA LEU A 255 -3.81 -28.58 -4.13
C LEU A 255 -4.41 -27.31 -3.52
N VAL A 256 -3.62 -26.51 -2.79
CA VAL A 256 -4.05 -25.23 -2.22
C VAL A 256 -4.27 -24.16 -3.31
N LEU A 257 -3.81 -24.38 -4.55
CA LEU A 257 -4.18 -23.54 -5.69
C LEU A 257 -5.63 -23.70 -6.12
N LEU A 258 -6.28 -24.83 -5.78
CA LEU A 258 -7.68 -25.08 -6.14
C LEU A 258 -8.64 -24.06 -5.49
N PRO A 259 -8.61 -23.78 -4.17
CA PRO A 259 -9.45 -22.73 -3.59
C PRO A 259 -9.13 -21.33 -4.15
N MET A 260 -7.87 -21.03 -4.48
CA MET A 260 -7.50 -19.79 -5.16
C MET A 260 -8.19 -19.68 -6.54
N ALA A 261 -8.06 -20.72 -7.37
CA ALA A 261 -8.67 -20.76 -8.69
C ALA A 261 -10.20 -20.68 -8.62
N LEU A 262 -10.82 -21.41 -7.68
CA LEU A 262 -12.27 -21.38 -7.47
C LEU A 262 -12.75 -19.97 -7.10
N LEU A 263 -12.05 -19.28 -6.19
CA LEU A 263 -12.39 -17.92 -5.80
C LEU A 263 -12.21 -16.93 -6.95
N VAL A 264 -11.13 -17.05 -7.73
CA VAL A 264 -10.90 -16.23 -8.94
C VAL A 264 -12.05 -16.39 -9.93
N VAL A 265 -12.45 -17.63 -10.23
CA VAL A 265 -13.55 -17.92 -11.14
C VAL A 265 -14.86 -17.37 -10.58
N ALA A 266 -15.20 -17.68 -9.33
CA ALA A 266 -16.44 -17.25 -8.69
C ALA A 266 -16.57 -15.71 -8.63
N ALA A 267 -15.52 -15.01 -8.20
CA ALA A 267 -15.51 -13.55 -8.13
C ALA A 267 -15.53 -12.91 -9.54
N SER A 268 -14.84 -13.50 -10.52
CA SER A 268 -14.89 -13.01 -11.91
C SER A 268 -16.30 -13.18 -12.50
N LEU A 269 -16.93 -14.34 -12.31
CA LEU A 269 -18.31 -14.59 -12.75
C LEU A 269 -19.29 -13.63 -12.07
N ALA A 270 -19.12 -13.38 -10.77
CA ALA A 270 -19.89 -12.36 -10.06
C ALA A 270 -19.69 -10.98 -10.69
N ALA A 271 -18.45 -10.57 -10.97
CA ALA A 271 -18.16 -9.30 -11.63
C ALA A 271 -18.82 -9.19 -13.01
N TYR A 272 -18.76 -10.22 -13.86
CA TYR A 272 -19.46 -10.22 -15.16
C TYR A 272 -20.98 -10.18 -15.00
N GLY A 273 -21.54 -10.90 -14.04
CA GLY A 273 -22.97 -10.90 -13.73
C GLY A 273 -23.46 -9.52 -13.26
N LEU A 274 -22.67 -8.83 -12.44
CA LEU A 274 -22.95 -7.46 -11.98
C LEU A 274 -22.82 -6.45 -13.13
N ALA A 275 -21.76 -6.57 -13.95
CA ALA A 275 -21.55 -5.73 -15.12
C ALA A 275 -22.69 -5.82 -16.15
N GLY A 276 -23.33 -6.99 -16.26
CA GLY A 276 -24.49 -7.21 -17.13
C GLY A 276 -25.80 -6.56 -16.65
N ARG A 277 -25.87 -6.17 -15.37
CA ARG A 277 -27.08 -5.60 -14.75
C ARG A 277 -27.03 -4.09 -14.53
N ARG A 278 -25.86 -3.47 -14.63
CA ARG A 278 -25.67 -2.02 -14.42
C ARG A 278 -25.43 -1.28 -15.73
N ASP A 279 -25.88 -0.03 -15.79
CA ASP A 279 -25.52 0.88 -16.88
C ASP A 279 -24.09 1.41 -16.71
N VAL A 280 -23.51 1.92 -17.80
CA VAL A 280 -22.19 2.55 -17.78
C VAL A 280 -22.23 3.77 -16.86
N GLY A 281 -21.21 3.94 -16.02
CA GLY A 281 -21.19 5.04 -15.03
C GLY A 281 -22.00 4.77 -13.77
N ALA A 282 -23.03 3.91 -13.81
CA ALA A 282 -23.81 3.54 -12.63
C ALA A 282 -23.12 2.44 -11.79
N GLY A 283 -23.32 2.48 -10.48
CA GLY A 283 -22.93 1.44 -9.52
C GLY A 283 -24.17 0.75 -8.94
N LEU A 284 -24.00 -0.46 -8.40
CA LEU A 284 -25.12 -1.21 -7.80
C LEU A 284 -25.40 -0.82 -6.35
N LEU A 285 -24.41 -0.28 -5.64
CA LEU A 285 -24.62 0.34 -4.35
C LEU A 285 -25.21 1.73 -4.56
N ALA A 286 -26.46 1.90 -4.15
CA ALA A 286 -27.16 3.17 -4.26
C ALA A 286 -26.33 4.31 -3.65
N VAL A 287 -26.05 5.33 -4.46
CA VAL A 287 -25.54 6.61 -3.94
C VAL A 287 -26.68 7.24 -3.16
N ARG A 288 -26.54 7.27 -1.83
CA ARG A 288 -27.52 7.95 -0.98
C ARG A 288 -27.59 9.41 -1.43
N PRO A 289 -28.78 9.94 -1.78
CA PRO A 289 -28.91 11.37 -2.02
C PRO A 289 -28.37 12.10 -0.78
N GLY A 290 -27.57 13.14 -1.03
CA GLY A 290 -27.11 14.00 0.05
C GLY A 290 -28.30 14.56 0.84
N PRO A 291 -28.08 15.05 2.07
CA PRO A 291 -29.13 15.74 2.80
C PRO A 291 -29.73 16.85 1.94
N ALA A 292 -31.05 17.06 2.05
CA ALA A 292 -31.81 18.04 1.27
C ALA A 292 -31.22 19.47 1.38
N VAL A 293 -30.55 19.75 2.51
CA VAL A 293 -29.73 20.93 2.70
C VAL A 293 -28.28 20.48 2.89
N GLY A 294 -27.38 21.01 2.07
CA GLY A 294 -25.95 20.70 2.16
C GLY A 294 -25.34 21.23 3.46
N GLY A 295 -24.74 20.35 4.26
CA GLY A 295 -24.08 20.72 5.52
C GLY A 295 -22.62 21.18 5.40
N ILE A 296 -22.11 21.41 4.19
CA ILE A 296 -20.71 21.81 3.96
C ILE A 296 -20.63 23.33 3.92
N GLY A 297 -20.37 23.95 5.06
CA GLY A 297 -20.35 25.41 5.23
C GLY A 297 -19.14 26.14 4.63
N GLY A 298 -18.23 25.46 3.92
CA GLY A 298 -17.07 26.11 3.31
C GLY A 298 -15.96 25.16 2.84
N PRO A 299 -14.84 25.72 2.31
CA PRO A 299 -13.75 24.96 1.70
C PRO A 299 -13.05 24.01 2.68
N HIS A 300 -12.95 24.37 3.96
CA HIS A 300 -12.38 23.50 4.99
C HIS A 300 -13.23 22.24 5.22
N GLY A 301 -14.56 22.41 5.30
CA GLY A 301 -15.49 21.29 5.43
C GLY A 301 -15.48 20.38 4.20
N LEU A 302 -15.32 20.97 3.00
CA LEU A 302 -15.17 20.20 1.76
C LEU A 302 -13.87 19.39 1.76
N ALA A 303 -12.73 20.03 2.08
CA ALA A 303 -11.44 19.37 2.15
C ALA A 303 -11.44 18.22 3.17
N TRP A 304 -12.02 18.44 4.35
CA TRP A 304 -12.24 17.39 5.35
C TRP A 304 -13.06 16.23 4.79
N ARG A 305 -14.21 16.50 4.16
CA ARG A 305 -15.06 15.45 3.58
C ARG A 305 -14.32 14.63 2.51
N LEU A 306 -13.49 15.27 1.69
CA LEU A 306 -12.75 14.62 0.61
C LEU A 306 -11.56 13.76 1.10
N GLN A 307 -10.99 14.09 2.25
CA GLN A 307 -9.78 13.45 2.75
C GLN A 307 -9.97 12.60 4.01
N ARG A 308 -11.07 12.78 4.78
CA ARG A 308 -11.33 12.02 6.02
C ARG A 308 -11.26 10.51 5.85
N GLY A 309 -11.75 9.97 4.73
CA GLY A 309 -11.70 8.52 4.46
C GLY A 309 -10.26 8.03 4.26
N SER A 310 -9.43 8.84 3.61
CA SER A 310 -8.01 8.55 3.46
C SER A 310 -7.28 8.64 4.80
N LEU A 311 -7.55 9.66 5.60
CA LEU A 311 -6.98 9.81 6.94
C LEU A 311 -7.35 8.63 7.85
N LEU A 312 -8.62 8.22 7.86
CA LEU A 312 -9.06 7.07 8.64
C LEU A 312 -8.36 5.78 8.18
N GLY A 313 -8.26 5.56 6.88
CA GLY A 313 -7.53 4.40 6.33
C GLY A 313 -6.06 4.37 6.75
N TRP A 314 -5.35 5.50 6.63
CA TRP A 314 -3.96 5.63 7.11
C TRP A 314 -3.85 5.48 8.63
N GLY A 315 -4.81 6.03 9.38
CA GLY A 315 -4.84 5.95 10.84
C GLY A 315 -5.00 4.53 11.34
N VAL A 316 -5.91 3.76 10.73
CA VAL A 316 -6.07 2.33 11.03
C VAL A 316 -4.78 1.57 10.70
N GLY A 317 -4.20 1.80 9.51
CA GLY A 317 -2.97 1.12 9.11
C GLY A 317 -1.78 1.41 10.04
N LEU A 318 -1.56 2.68 10.38
CA LEU A 318 -0.48 3.11 11.28
C LEU A 318 -0.73 2.71 12.74
N ALA A 319 -1.99 2.67 13.19
CA ALA A 319 -2.33 2.15 14.51
C ALA A 319 -2.01 0.66 14.61
N LEU A 320 -2.44 -0.14 13.63
CA LEU A 320 -2.16 -1.57 13.61
C LEU A 320 -0.65 -1.85 13.53
N ALA A 321 0.06 -1.16 12.63
CA ALA A 321 1.51 -1.30 12.52
C ALA A 321 2.20 -0.89 13.83
N GLY A 322 1.81 0.25 14.41
CA GLY A 322 2.32 0.71 15.70
C GLY A 322 2.15 -0.36 16.78
N ALA A 323 0.94 -0.88 16.97
CA ALA A 323 0.67 -1.92 17.97
C ALA A 323 1.50 -3.19 17.76
N ILE A 324 1.62 -3.66 16.52
CA ILE A 324 2.40 -4.86 16.16
C ILE A 324 3.88 -4.63 16.50
N PHE A 325 4.49 -3.56 16.00
CA PHE A 325 5.91 -3.28 16.22
C PHE A 325 6.20 -2.91 17.68
N GLY A 326 5.27 -2.25 18.37
CA GLY A 326 5.36 -2.02 19.82
C GLY A 326 5.47 -3.31 20.61
N GLY A 327 4.61 -4.29 20.32
CA GLY A 327 4.66 -5.61 20.95
C GLY A 327 5.87 -6.48 20.56
N MET A 328 6.63 -6.08 19.54
CA MET A 328 7.87 -6.77 19.14
C MET A 328 9.12 -6.22 19.86
N ALA A 329 9.03 -5.06 20.50
CA ALA A 329 10.20 -4.37 21.03
C ALA A 329 10.89 -5.12 22.20
N GLU A 330 10.16 -5.95 22.94
CA GLU A 330 10.72 -6.84 23.97
C GLU A 330 11.53 -7.99 23.35
N GLY A 331 10.93 -8.72 22.40
CA GLY A 331 11.59 -9.84 21.73
C GLY A 331 12.84 -9.45 20.94
N ALA A 332 12.97 -8.19 20.54
CA ALA A 332 14.20 -7.68 19.93
C ALA A 332 15.40 -7.70 20.89
N GLY A 333 15.18 -7.52 22.20
CA GLY A 333 16.22 -7.64 23.23
C GLY A 333 16.65 -9.09 23.44
N ASP A 334 15.70 -10.02 23.41
CA ASP A 334 15.96 -11.45 23.61
C ASP A 334 16.65 -12.12 22.41
N LEU A 335 16.38 -11.64 21.20
CA LEU A 335 16.91 -12.21 19.95
C LEU A 335 18.38 -11.90 19.68
N LEU A 336 18.95 -10.84 20.26
CA LEU A 336 20.30 -10.38 19.91
C LEU A 336 21.41 -10.90 20.82
N GLY A 337 21.08 -11.49 21.98
CA GLY A 337 22.04 -12.08 22.92
C GLY A 337 23.13 -11.11 23.41
N ASP A 338 23.96 -11.56 24.35
CA ASP A 338 25.13 -10.81 24.85
C ASP A 338 26.32 -10.87 23.87
N ASN A 339 26.13 -10.49 22.60
CA ASN A 339 27.22 -10.47 21.62
C ASN A 339 27.77 -9.04 21.44
N GLU A 340 29.07 -8.85 21.67
CA GLU A 340 29.77 -7.56 21.64
C GLU A 340 29.57 -6.79 20.31
N GLN A 341 29.53 -7.53 19.20
CA GLN A 341 29.33 -6.99 17.85
C GLN A 341 27.92 -6.42 17.64
N SER A 342 26.91 -7.04 18.26
CA SER A 342 25.53 -6.52 18.25
C SER A 342 25.45 -5.21 19.04
N ARG A 343 26.18 -5.09 20.16
CA ARG A 343 26.25 -3.86 20.96
C ARG A 343 26.92 -2.71 20.20
N GLU A 344 28.06 -2.94 19.54
CA GLU A 344 28.74 -1.88 18.76
C GLU A 344 27.87 -1.32 17.63
N ILE A 345 27.14 -2.18 16.91
CA ILE A 345 26.23 -1.75 15.84
C ILE A 345 25.07 -0.92 16.43
N ILE A 346 24.59 -1.27 17.62
CA ILE A 346 23.48 -0.59 18.32
C ILE A 346 23.90 0.77 18.88
N GLU A 347 25.12 0.88 19.42
CA GLU A 347 25.69 2.15 19.87
C GLU A 347 25.92 3.11 18.69
N GLN A 348 26.39 2.59 17.55
CA GLN A 348 26.54 3.37 16.32
C GLN A 348 25.20 3.84 15.73
N MET A 349 24.10 3.11 15.98
CA MET A 349 22.75 3.53 15.60
C MET A 349 22.11 4.54 16.57
N GLY A 350 22.80 4.90 17.67
CA GLY A 350 22.45 6.02 18.54
C GLY A 350 21.55 5.68 19.74
N GLY A 351 21.56 4.45 20.23
CA GLY A 351 20.84 4.06 21.46
C GLY A 351 21.78 3.96 22.67
N ALA A 352 21.74 4.95 23.57
CA ALA A 352 22.56 4.95 24.79
C ALA A 352 21.94 4.16 25.97
N GLN A 353 20.68 3.71 25.86
CA GLN A 353 19.93 3.10 26.97
C GLN A 353 19.32 1.70 26.68
N GLY A 354 19.78 1.03 25.61
CA GLY A 354 19.44 -0.38 25.36
C GLY A 354 18.80 -0.64 23.99
N ILE A 355 18.80 -1.92 23.61
CA ILE A 355 18.35 -2.45 22.32
C ILE A 355 16.89 -2.05 22.03
N THR A 356 16.05 -2.07 23.05
CA THR A 356 14.62 -1.74 22.96
C THR A 356 14.39 -0.29 22.58
N ASP A 357 15.07 0.68 23.20
CA ASP A 357 14.91 2.10 22.89
C ASP A 357 15.47 2.40 21.48
N ALA A 358 16.57 1.78 21.09
CA ALA A 358 17.10 1.88 19.72
C ALA A 358 16.11 1.35 18.67
N PHE A 359 15.48 0.20 18.93
CA PHE A 359 14.44 -0.38 18.08
C PHE A 359 13.21 0.55 17.99
N LEU A 360 12.73 1.07 19.12
CA LEU A 360 11.59 2.00 19.17
C LEU A 360 11.90 3.30 18.43
N ALA A 361 13.12 3.82 18.53
CA ALA A 361 13.56 5.02 17.82
C ALA A 361 13.67 4.79 16.30
N ALA A 362 14.16 3.61 15.89
CA ALA A 362 14.19 3.22 14.48
C ALA A 362 12.76 3.10 13.90
N MET A 363 11.84 2.48 14.64
CA MET A 363 10.42 2.39 14.27
C MET A 363 9.74 3.75 14.22
N ALA A 364 10.04 4.64 15.17
CA ALA A 364 9.55 6.01 15.14
C ALA A 364 9.96 6.72 13.85
N GLY A 365 11.25 6.65 13.48
CA GLY A 365 11.76 7.17 12.22
C GLY A 365 11.05 6.58 10.99
N LEU A 366 10.85 5.25 10.96
CA LEU A 366 10.12 4.56 9.89
C LEU A 366 8.68 5.08 9.76
N PHE A 367 7.95 5.20 10.86
CA PHE A 367 6.59 5.74 10.85
C PHE A 367 6.54 7.21 10.44
N GLY A 368 7.54 8.00 10.81
CA GLY A 368 7.77 9.34 10.29
C GLY A 368 7.84 9.34 8.75
N MET A 369 8.73 8.54 8.19
CA MET A 369 8.94 8.44 6.74
C MET A 369 7.69 7.94 6.00
N VAL A 370 7.00 6.92 6.54
CA VAL A 370 5.74 6.42 6.00
C VAL A 370 4.64 7.49 6.06
N THR A 371 4.56 8.26 7.15
CA THR A 371 3.57 9.34 7.28
C THR A 371 3.84 10.48 6.29
N ALA A 372 5.09 10.71 5.87
CA ALA A 372 5.41 11.69 4.82
C ALA A 372 4.79 11.34 3.46
N ILE A 373 4.60 10.06 3.14
CA ILE A 373 3.87 9.61 1.94
C ILE A 373 2.41 10.12 2.00
N GLN A 374 1.77 9.97 3.16
CA GLN A 374 0.40 10.46 3.37
C GLN A 374 0.35 11.99 3.28
N ALA A 375 1.26 12.70 3.93
CA ALA A 375 1.28 14.15 3.96
C ALA A 375 1.47 14.74 2.55
N ALA A 376 2.43 14.22 1.78
CA ALA A 376 2.64 14.57 0.38
C ALA A 376 1.39 14.27 -0.47
N GLY A 377 0.78 13.10 -0.31
CA GLY A 377 -0.45 12.72 -1.00
C GLY A 377 -1.64 13.64 -0.68
N ALA A 378 -1.76 14.09 0.57
CA ALA A 378 -2.79 15.03 1.01
C ALA A 378 -2.63 16.42 0.38
N VAL A 379 -1.39 16.90 0.21
CA VAL A 379 -1.08 18.13 -0.52
C VAL A 379 -1.36 17.97 -2.02
N LEU A 380 -0.90 16.88 -2.63
CA LEU A 380 -1.11 16.59 -4.06
C LEU A 380 -2.59 16.40 -4.42
N ARG A 381 -3.48 16.23 -3.43
CA ARG A 381 -4.93 16.26 -3.67
C ARG A 381 -5.36 17.57 -4.32
N MET A 382 -4.75 18.71 -3.97
CA MET A 382 -5.02 19.99 -4.62
C MET A 382 -4.75 19.91 -6.12
N ARG A 383 -3.63 19.28 -6.52
CA ARG A 383 -3.31 19.07 -7.95
C ARG A 383 -4.33 18.18 -8.64
N GLY A 384 -4.79 17.13 -7.96
CA GLY A 384 -5.87 16.27 -8.46
C GLY A 384 -7.16 17.05 -8.71
N GLU A 385 -7.55 17.95 -7.82
CA GLU A 385 -8.74 18.80 -8.01
C GLU A 385 -8.56 19.82 -9.15
N GLU A 386 -7.36 20.37 -9.35
CA GLU A 386 -7.05 21.22 -10.52
C GLU A 386 -7.14 20.43 -11.83
N THR A 387 -6.43 19.31 -11.94
CA THR A 387 -6.36 18.52 -13.19
C THR A 387 -7.66 17.82 -13.56
N SER A 388 -8.62 17.77 -12.64
CA SER A 388 -9.97 17.26 -12.89
C SER A 388 -10.99 18.38 -13.11
N GLU A 389 -10.55 19.63 -13.28
CA GLU A 389 -11.41 20.81 -13.51
C GLU A 389 -12.42 21.07 -12.37
N ARG A 390 -12.24 20.42 -11.21
CA ARG A 390 -13.13 20.58 -10.05
C ARG A 390 -12.78 21.82 -9.22
N ALA A 391 -11.53 22.28 -9.32
CA ALA A 391 -11.09 23.50 -8.63
C ALA A 391 -11.66 24.77 -9.27
N GLU A 392 -11.86 24.79 -10.59
CA GLU A 392 -12.28 26.00 -11.32
C GLU A 392 -13.65 26.53 -10.90
N PRO A 393 -14.72 25.72 -10.81
CA PRO A 393 -16.03 26.22 -10.38
C PRO A 393 -16.03 26.80 -8.96
N ILE A 394 -15.18 26.26 -8.08
CA ILE A 394 -15.05 26.72 -6.69
C ILE A 394 -14.32 28.07 -6.65
N LEU A 395 -13.24 28.19 -7.41
CA LEU A 395 -12.37 29.37 -7.42
C LEU A 395 -12.91 30.51 -8.31
N ALA A 396 -13.85 30.22 -9.21
CA ALA A 396 -14.66 31.21 -9.90
C ALA A 396 -15.68 31.89 -8.97
N GLY A 397 -16.06 31.24 -7.87
CA GLY A 397 -16.90 31.83 -6.83
C GLY A 397 -16.14 32.74 -5.86
N ALA A 398 -16.82 33.20 -4.81
CA ALA A 398 -16.25 34.07 -3.78
C ALA A 398 -15.32 33.35 -2.77
N VAL A 399 -14.57 32.33 -3.20
CA VAL A 399 -13.63 31.58 -2.35
C VAL A 399 -12.19 31.96 -2.71
N PRO A 400 -11.45 32.65 -1.82
CA PRO A 400 -10.08 33.01 -2.12
C PRO A 400 -9.20 31.76 -2.18
N ARG A 401 -8.27 31.74 -3.14
CA ARG A 401 -7.34 30.62 -3.42
C ARG A 401 -6.64 30.10 -2.16
N LEU A 402 -6.18 30.98 -1.28
CA LEU A 402 -5.50 30.61 -0.04
C LEU A 402 -6.45 29.94 0.97
N ARG A 403 -7.72 30.34 1.03
CA ARG A 403 -8.72 29.72 1.91
C ARG A 403 -9.10 28.31 1.42
N TRP A 404 -9.12 28.12 0.10
CA TRP A 404 -9.25 26.79 -0.49
C TRP A 404 -8.03 25.91 -0.18
N ALA A 405 -6.82 26.40 -0.44
CA ALA A 405 -5.59 25.65 -0.20
C ALA A 405 -5.41 25.27 1.29
N THR A 406 -5.65 26.21 2.20
CA THR A 406 -5.55 25.96 3.66
C THR A 406 -6.49 24.86 4.14
N GLY A 407 -7.66 24.64 3.52
CA GLY A 407 -8.50 23.48 3.80
C GLY A 407 -7.78 22.15 3.59
N HIS A 408 -7.05 22.02 2.49
CA HIS A 408 -6.25 20.83 2.19
C HIS A 408 -4.98 20.74 3.04
N LEU A 409 -4.31 21.87 3.28
CA LEU A 409 -3.10 21.91 4.10
C LEU A 409 -3.38 21.56 5.57
N LEU A 410 -4.52 21.98 6.13
CA LEU A 410 -4.92 21.55 7.48
C LEU A 410 -4.98 20.03 7.57
N VAL A 411 -5.52 19.35 6.56
CA VAL A 411 -5.54 17.88 6.53
C VAL A 411 -4.14 17.29 6.37
N ALA A 412 -3.26 17.90 5.57
CA ALA A 412 -1.89 17.42 5.40
C ALA A 412 -1.05 17.56 6.69
N PHE A 413 -1.03 18.75 7.29
CA PHE A 413 -0.19 19.05 8.47
C PHE A 413 -0.80 18.52 9.77
N ALA A 414 -2.06 18.87 10.08
CA ALA A 414 -2.70 18.40 11.31
C ALA A 414 -3.06 16.91 11.22
N GLY A 415 -3.44 16.43 10.03
CA GLY A 415 -3.69 15.01 9.82
C GLY A 415 -2.44 14.15 10.00
N SER A 416 -1.28 14.56 9.46
CA SER A 416 -0.02 13.82 9.68
C SER A 416 0.40 13.81 11.15
N ALA A 417 0.25 14.92 11.87
CA ALA A 417 0.50 14.94 13.32
C ALA A 417 -0.45 14.00 14.08
N ALA A 418 -1.75 14.02 13.75
CA ALA A 418 -2.72 13.10 14.35
C ALA A 418 -2.40 11.63 14.05
N LEU A 419 -1.94 11.32 12.83
CA LEU A 419 -1.51 9.97 12.45
C LEU A 419 -0.29 9.51 13.23
N LEU A 420 0.72 10.37 13.40
CA LEU A 420 1.89 10.06 14.23
C LEU A 420 1.50 9.85 15.69
N THR A 421 0.58 10.66 16.24
CA THR A 421 0.07 10.47 17.60
C THR A 421 -0.66 9.13 17.73
N VAL A 422 -1.56 8.79 16.80
CA VAL A 422 -2.27 7.51 16.82
C VAL A 422 -1.30 6.33 16.71
N CYS A 423 -0.30 6.43 15.84
CA CYS A 423 0.73 5.41 15.68
C CYS A 423 1.57 5.26 16.96
N GLY A 424 2.02 6.38 17.53
CA GLY A 424 2.81 6.42 18.76
C GLY A 424 2.04 5.88 19.97
N LEU A 425 0.75 6.20 20.08
CA LEU A 425 -0.14 5.64 21.10
C LEU A 425 -0.25 4.12 20.95
N ALA A 426 -0.49 3.63 19.73
CA ALA A 426 -0.60 2.21 19.48
C ALA A 426 0.72 1.47 19.74
N MET A 427 1.86 2.04 19.32
CA MET A 427 3.19 1.48 19.57
C MET A 427 3.55 1.48 21.05
N GLY A 428 3.27 2.59 21.73
CA GLY A 428 3.48 2.71 23.17
C GLY A 428 2.61 1.76 23.97
N LEU A 429 1.35 1.56 23.58
CA LEU A 429 0.45 0.58 24.19
C LEU A 429 0.92 -0.85 23.93
N GLY A 430 1.30 -1.18 22.69
CA GLY A 430 1.84 -2.50 22.33
C GLY A 430 3.09 -2.84 23.15
N TYR A 431 4.03 -1.90 23.26
CA TYR A 431 5.22 -2.06 24.07
C TYR A 431 4.93 -2.13 25.56
N GLY A 432 4.14 -1.18 26.10
CA GLY A 432 3.83 -1.14 27.53
C GLY A 432 3.02 -2.33 28.03
N LEU A 433 2.21 -2.96 27.17
CA LEU A 433 1.51 -4.21 27.49
C LEU A 433 2.45 -5.42 27.46
N ALA A 434 3.36 -5.49 26.49
CA ALA A 434 4.33 -6.58 26.39
C ALA A 434 5.35 -6.54 27.54
N ALA A 435 6.01 -5.39 27.72
CA ALA A 435 7.05 -5.20 28.72
C ALA A 435 6.52 -4.98 30.16
N GLY A 436 5.20 -4.91 30.37
CA GLY A 436 4.61 -4.59 31.67
C GLY A 436 4.86 -3.15 32.15
N GLU A 437 5.22 -2.24 31.24
CA GLU A 437 5.53 -0.82 31.51
C GLU A 437 4.48 0.15 30.92
N PRO A 438 3.29 0.31 31.52
CA PRO A 438 2.25 1.18 30.97
C PRO A 438 2.66 2.66 30.90
N GLY A 439 3.66 3.08 31.69
CA GLY A 439 4.22 4.44 31.63
C GLY A 439 4.99 4.75 30.34
N ALA A 440 5.45 3.72 29.61
CA ALA A 440 6.21 3.89 28.38
C ALA A 440 5.36 4.48 27.23
N VAL A 441 4.03 4.41 27.30
CA VAL A 441 3.10 4.88 26.26
C VAL A 441 3.41 6.32 25.85
N TRP A 442 3.58 7.22 26.82
CA TRP A 442 3.81 8.65 26.55
C TRP A 442 5.22 8.92 26.01
N ARG A 443 6.23 8.21 26.53
CA ARG A 443 7.61 8.30 26.06
C ARG A 443 7.71 7.88 24.59
N VAL A 444 7.12 6.74 24.25
CA VAL A 444 7.08 6.19 22.89
C VAL A 444 6.26 7.09 21.97
N THR A 445 5.10 7.58 22.42
CA THR A 445 4.28 8.52 21.64
C THR A 445 5.04 9.81 21.34
N GLY A 446 5.77 10.35 22.32
CA GLY A 446 6.65 11.51 22.14
C GLY A 446 7.74 11.25 21.11
N GLY A 447 8.35 10.06 21.13
CA GLY A 447 9.35 9.64 20.14
C GLY A 447 8.81 9.63 18.70
N VAL A 448 7.63 9.04 18.49
CA VAL A 448 6.98 9.02 17.16
C VAL A 448 6.53 10.42 16.73
N LEU A 449 5.92 11.19 17.63
CA LEU A 449 5.45 12.54 17.32
C LEU A 449 6.60 13.51 17.02
N SER A 450 7.79 13.26 17.58
CA SER A 450 8.99 14.05 17.29
C SER A 450 9.38 14.06 15.81
N GLN A 451 8.88 13.10 15.01
CA GLN A 451 9.10 13.03 13.57
C GLN A 451 8.28 14.04 12.75
N ALA A 452 7.30 14.71 13.37
CA ALA A 452 6.38 15.62 12.67
C ALA A 452 7.08 16.75 11.88
N PRO A 453 8.12 17.44 12.39
CA PRO A 453 8.77 18.50 11.63
C PRO A 453 9.44 18.00 10.34
N ALA A 454 10.03 16.81 10.34
CA ALA A 454 10.61 16.21 9.14
C ALA A 454 9.53 15.87 8.09
N VAL A 455 8.39 15.34 8.54
CA VAL A 455 7.20 15.13 7.69
C VAL A 455 6.72 16.44 7.07
N TRP A 456 6.68 17.52 7.87
CA TRP A 456 6.23 18.83 7.44
C TRP A 456 7.19 19.51 6.47
N VAL A 457 8.49 19.22 6.51
CA VAL A 457 9.44 19.67 5.48
C VAL A 457 9.11 19.07 4.11
N LEU A 458 8.81 17.76 4.05
CA LEU A 458 8.41 17.12 2.80
C LEU A 458 7.02 17.59 2.34
N ALA A 459 6.09 17.81 3.26
CA ALA A 459 4.79 18.40 2.95
C ALA A 459 4.94 19.83 2.40
N GLY A 460 5.73 20.69 3.05
CA GLY A 460 6.02 22.06 2.61
C GLY A 460 6.74 22.11 1.27
N THR A 461 7.68 21.19 1.02
CA THR A 461 8.32 21.02 -0.29
C THR A 461 7.33 20.59 -1.36
N THR A 462 6.35 19.75 -1.01
CA THR A 462 5.25 19.39 -1.90
C THR A 462 4.37 20.60 -2.23
N VAL A 463 4.10 21.47 -1.25
CA VAL A 463 3.38 22.74 -1.46
C VAL A 463 4.18 23.68 -2.37
N LEU A 464 5.50 23.75 -2.17
CA LEU A 464 6.41 24.53 -3.01
C LEU A 464 6.35 24.10 -4.47
N LEU A 465 6.51 22.79 -4.73
CA LEU A 465 6.45 22.22 -6.08
C LEU A 465 5.06 22.38 -6.69
N PHE A 466 4.00 22.14 -5.91
CA PHE A 466 2.64 22.37 -6.34
C PHE A 466 2.40 23.82 -6.77
N GLY A 467 2.90 24.80 -6.00
CA GLY A 467 2.71 26.22 -6.29
C GLY A 467 3.53 26.73 -7.48
N LEU A 468 4.83 26.42 -7.50
CA LEU A 468 5.76 26.92 -8.52
C LEU A 468 5.69 26.16 -9.85
N LEU A 469 5.69 24.83 -9.81
CA LEU A 469 5.86 23.98 -10.99
C LEU A 469 4.85 22.81 -11.00
N PRO A 470 3.54 23.10 -11.19
CA PRO A 470 2.47 22.11 -11.03
C PRO A 470 2.58 20.90 -11.99
N ARG A 471 3.29 21.06 -13.12
CA ARG A 471 3.57 19.98 -14.08
C ARG A 471 4.62 18.98 -13.57
N ALA A 472 5.48 19.40 -12.63
CA ALA A 472 6.55 18.60 -12.07
C ALA A 472 6.22 18.02 -10.68
N THR A 473 4.95 18.05 -10.25
CA THR A 473 4.54 17.48 -8.95
C THR A 473 4.85 15.99 -8.82
N GLY A 474 5.10 15.28 -9.92
CA GLY A 474 5.62 13.90 -9.88
C GLY A 474 6.99 13.75 -9.21
N VAL A 475 7.83 14.80 -9.22
CA VAL A 475 9.16 14.82 -8.57
C VAL A 475 9.05 14.60 -7.07
N VAL A 476 7.92 14.97 -6.46
CA VAL A 476 7.63 14.75 -5.04
C VAL A 476 7.82 13.29 -4.64
N TRP A 477 7.42 12.34 -5.49
CA TRP A 477 7.58 10.92 -5.19
C TRP A 477 9.04 10.46 -5.21
N GLY A 478 9.87 11.07 -6.05
CA GLY A 478 11.32 10.87 -6.02
C GLY A 478 11.94 11.43 -4.73
N LEU A 479 11.48 12.58 -4.25
CA LEU A 479 11.95 13.18 -2.98
C LEU A 479 11.52 12.36 -1.76
N VAL A 480 10.24 11.97 -1.69
CA VAL A 480 9.70 11.16 -0.58
C VAL A 480 10.32 9.76 -0.60
N GLY A 481 10.38 9.11 -1.76
CA GLY A 481 11.01 7.81 -1.92
C GLY A 481 12.52 7.84 -1.63
N GLY A 482 13.22 8.88 -2.12
CA GLY A 482 14.62 9.10 -1.82
C GLY A 482 14.88 9.33 -0.33
N ALA A 483 14.04 10.11 0.36
CA ALA A 483 14.15 10.32 1.80
C ALA A 483 13.93 9.01 2.59
N LEU A 484 13.01 8.15 2.17
CA LEU A 484 12.78 6.82 2.74
C LEU A 484 13.98 5.90 2.53
N VAL A 485 14.50 5.83 1.30
CA VAL A 485 15.68 5.02 0.96
C VAL A 485 16.90 5.47 1.73
N LEU A 486 17.19 6.77 1.74
CA LEU A 486 18.32 7.33 2.49
C LEU A 486 18.15 7.14 4.00
N GLY A 487 16.95 7.36 4.53
CA GLY A 487 16.69 7.23 5.96
C GLY A 487 16.78 5.79 6.47
N TRP A 488 16.38 4.81 5.66
CA TRP A 488 16.32 3.40 6.06
C TRP A 488 17.55 2.59 5.64
N LEU A 489 17.97 2.70 4.37
CA LEU A 489 19.09 1.95 3.81
C LEU A 489 20.41 2.70 3.91
N GLY A 490 20.39 4.03 4.02
CA GLY A 490 21.61 4.83 4.05
C GLY A 490 22.60 4.46 5.15
N PRO A 491 22.16 4.22 6.41
CA PRO A 491 23.05 3.72 7.46
C PRO A 491 23.62 2.33 7.16
N ALA A 492 22.79 1.43 6.62
CA ALA A 492 23.21 0.06 6.29
C ALA A 492 24.20 0.00 5.11
N LEU A 493 24.19 1.01 4.25
CA LEU A 493 25.09 1.16 3.10
C LEU A 493 26.32 2.03 3.40
N ASP A 494 26.49 2.45 4.66
CA ASP A 494 27.56 3.34 5.12
C ASP A 494 27.71 4.60 4.23
N LEU A 495 26.59 5.24 3.90
CA LEU A 495 26.59 6.41 3.02
C LEU A 495 27.24 7.63 3.70
N PRO A 496 27.98 8.45 2.95
CA PRO A 496 28.63 9.63 3.50
C PRO A 496 27.61 10.60 4.08
N ARG A 497 27.98 11.25 5.19
CA ARG A 497 27.10 12.17 5.95
C ARG A 497 26.51 13.30 5.10
N SER A 498 27.23 13.76 4.07
CA SER A 498 26.73 14.75 3.11
C SER A 498 25.47 14.28 2.37
N VAL A 499 25.41 13.00 2.00
CA VAL A 499 24.24 12.38 1.35
C VAL A 499 23.13 12.13 2.37
N MET A 500 23.49 11.64 3.56
CA MET A 500 22.53 11.42 4.65
C MET A 500 21.86 12.72 5.13
N ASN A 501 22.54 13.86 5.04
CA ASN A 501 21.99 15.16 5.41
C ASN A 501 20.92 15.68 4.44
N LEU A 502 20.71 15.04 3.28
CA LEU A 502 19.66 15.41 2.32
C LEU A 502 18.25 15.08 2.82
N THR A 503 18.12 14.07 3.68
CA THR A 503 16.83 13.69 4.26
C THR A 503 16.58 14.48 5.55
N PRO A 504 15.37 15.03 5.77
CA PRO A 504 15.08 15.77 7.00
C PRO A 504 15.07 14.88 8.25
N PHE A 505 14.94 13.55 8.08
CA PHE A 505 14.83 12.58 9.17
C PHE A 505 16.15 12.30 9.89
N THR A 506 17.31 12.61 9.30
CA THR A 506 18.62 12.37 9.93
C THR A 506 19.02 13.46 10.92
N HIS A 507 18.38 14.62 10.85
CA HIS A 507 18.64 15.76 11.74
C HIS A 507 17.92 15.65 13.09
N LEU A 508 16.89 14.80 13.18
CA LEU A 508 16.09 14.66 14.38
C LEU A 508 16.79 13.79 15.44
N PRO A 509 16.67 14.13 16.74
CA PRO A 509 17.08 13.25 17.83
C PRO A 509 16.42 11.87 17.73
N LYS A 510 17.17 10.82 18.07
CA LYS A 510 16.69 9.45 18.10
C LYS A 510 15.91 9.22 19.38
N LEU A 511 14.58 9.38 19.34
CA LEU A 511 13.70 9.19 20.50
C LEU A 511 12.81 7.96 20.31
N PRO A 512 12.56 7.15 21.36
CA PRO A 512 13.12 7.26 22.73
C PRO A 512 14.61 6.85 22.81
N GLY A 513 15.39 7.46 23.71
CA GLY A 513 16.78 7.04 24.02
C GLY A 513 17.88 8.08 23.78
N GLY A 514 17.66 9.06 22.91
CA GLY A 514 18.58 10.18 22.66
C GLY A 514 18.20 11.47 23.38
N ASP A 515 19.13 12.41 23.48
CA ASP A 515 18.91 13.67 24.17
C ASP A 515 18.04 14.64 23.33
N PRO A 516 16.91 15.12 23.87
CA PRO A 516 16.06 16.06 23.17
C PRO A 516 16.74 17.44 23.11
N THR A 517 17.15 17.86 21.91
CA THR A 517 17.65 19.21 21.65
C THR A 517 16.62 20.01 20.86
N ALA A 518 16.40 21.27 21.22
CA ALA A 518 15.37 22.11 20.56
C ALA A 518 15.78 22.55 19.14
N ALA A 519 17.08 22.67 18.86
CA ALA A 519 17.60 23.29 17.64
C ALA A 519 17.17 22.58 16.34
N PRO A 520 17.25 21.24 16.21
CA PRO A 520 16.83 20.57 14.96
C PRO A 520 15.34 20.76 14.67
N TYR A 521 14.49 20.70 15.69
CA TYR A 521 13.06 20.92 15.54
C TYR A 521 12.76 22.34 15.02
N LEU A 522 13.40 23.36 15.59
CA LEU A 522 13.21 24.75 15.16
C LEU A 522 13.63 24.95 13.70
N TRP A 523 14.79 24.42 13.28
CA TRP A 523 15.25 24.54 11.89
C TRP A 523 14.31 23.85 10.90
N LEU A 524 13.87 22.63 11.20
CA LEU A 524 12.94 21.90 10.33
C LEU A 524 11.58 22.60 10.25
N LEU A 525 11.07 23.15 11.35
CA LEU A 525 9.85 23.95 11.35
C LEU A 525 9.98 25.22 10.52
N LEU A 526 11.11 25.93 10.61
CA LEU A 526 11.39 27.11 9.78
C LEU A 526 11.45 26.77 8.29
N ILE A 527 12.11 25.66 7.93
CA ILE A 527 12.19 25.18 6.54
C ILE A 527 10.79 24.81 6.03
N ALA A 528 10.01 24.07 6.83
CA ALA A 528 8.64 23.70 6.49
C ALA A 528 7.74 24.94 6.30
N ALA A 529 7.84 25.93 7.19
CA ALA A 529 7.10 27.18 7.10
C ALA A 529 7.51 27.99 5.86
N GLY A 530 8.82 28.12 5.61
CA GLY A 530 9.36 28.85 4.46
C GLY A 530 8.95 28.24 3.12
N THR A 531 9.13 26.93 2.95
CA THR A 531 8.73 26.21 1.72
C THR A 531 7.22 26.29 1.48
N THR A 532 6.40 26.15 2.54
CA THR A 532 4.94 26.31 2.45
C THR A 532 4.54 27.74 2.07
N ALA A 533 5.15 28.76 2.69
CA ALA A 533 4.86 30.16 2.40
C ALA A 533 5.22 30.53 0.96
N VAL A 534 6.40 30.13 0.48
CA VAL A 534 6.82 30.34 -0.91
C VAL A 534 5.87 29.62 -1.87
N GLY A 535 5.52 28.36 -1.60
CA GLY A 535 4.56 27.62 -2.42
C GLY A 535 3.17 28.27 -2.50
N LEU A 536 2.64 28.75 -1.37
CA LEU A 536 1.35 29.45 -1.32
C LEU A 536 1.38 30.82 -2.02
N THR A 537 2.48 31.57 -1.90
CA THR A 537 2.63 32.85 -2.61
C THR A 537 2.73 32.65 -4.12
N ALA A 538 3.42 31.61 -4.58
CA ALA A 538 3.47 31.21 -5.98
C ALA A 538 2.08 30.79 -6.49
N PHE A 539 1.38 29.93 -5.74
CA PHE A 539 0.03 29.48 -6.09
C PHE A 539 -0.96 30.64 -6.18
N ARG A 540 -0.85 31.65 -5.30
CA ARG A 540 -1.71 32.84 -5.35
C ARG A 540 -1.55 33.61 -6.66
N ARG A 541 -0.34 33.67 -7.23
CA ARG A 541 0.00 34.46 -8.43
C ARG A 541 -0.18 33.69 -9.74
N ARG A 542 -0.15 32.36 -9.70
CA ARG A 542 -0.24 31.51 -10.90
C ARG A 542 -1.67 31.45 -11.44
N ASP A 543 -1.84 31.40 -12.76
CA ASP A 543 -3.14 31.11 -13.35
C ASP A 543 -3.61 29.67 -13.05
N ILE A 544 -4.92 29.49 -13.03
CA ILE A 544 -5.59 28.22 -12.73
C ILE A 544 -6.46 27.89 -13.95
N GLY A 545 -6.22 26.73 -14.54
CA GLY A 545 -6.69 26.28 -15.85
C GLY A 545 -5.68 25.33 -16.44
#